data_AF-A0A2K8SJU3-F1
#
_entry.id   AF-A0A2K8SJU3-F1
#
_cell.length_a   1.000
_cell.length_b   1.000
_cell.length_c   1.000
_cell.angle_alpha   90.00
_cell.angle_beta   90.00
_cell.angle_gamma   90.00
#
_symmetry.space_group_name_H-M   'P 1'
#
loop_
_entity.id
_entity.type
_entity.pdbx_description
1 polymer ?
#
loop_
_entity_poly.entity_id
_entity_poly.type
_entity_poly.pdbx_seq_one_letter_code
_entity_poly.pdbx_strand_id
1 'polypeptide(L)'
;MPRLSIPPNFIGAASADTIVGEQLNASVAIGIEILTPGLINTGSGKDTIEGTGVGNIGSTGTSGNGANGGNGGSGTGIGNNGKLNAGNQEDTISGIGTGEKGGNGGEGDDGGDGGEGGDGGIGTGIANSGSLSAGDQEDIISGIGTGGKGGDGGFGEKYRSIGGDGGTGTGIANSGELNAGDGKNTIIGTGKGGNSGAGVDSGGEARDGGSGIGIAKTMETPLAFLPLALRNLSLQIALFPTALWQTGHEFVK
;
A
#
# COMPACT_ATOMS: atom_id res chain seq x y z
N MET A 1 1.79 -2.11 21.17
CA MET A 1 3.11 -2.77 21.26
C MET A 1 4.08 -2.11 20.28
N PRO A 2 5.40 -2.13 20.53
CA PRO A 2 6.38 -1.55 19.61
C PRO A 2 6.46 -2.35 18.32
N ARG A 3 6.62 -1.64 17.19
CA ARG A 3 6.80 -2.19 15.84
C ARG A 3 7.99 -3.15 15.78
N LEU A 4 7.80 -4.36 15.23
CA LEU A 4 8.92 -5.26 14.93
C LEU A 4 9.53 -4.85 13.58
N SER A 5 10.71 -4.22 13.65
CA SER A 5 11.51 -3.92 12.47
C SER A 5 12.71 -4.86 12.46
N ILE A 6 12.73 -5.81 11.53
CA ILE A 6 13.79 -6.80 11.41
C ILE A 6 14.87 -6.21 10.48
N PRO A 7 16.13 -6.06 10.91
CA PRO A 7 17.20 -5.61 10.03
C PRO A 7 17.51 -6.68 8.98
N PRO A 8 18.02 -6.26 7.81
CA PRO A 8 17.24 -6.03 6.60
C PRO A 8 16.65 -7.30 5.97
N ASN A 9 16.88 -8.48 6.53
CA ASN A 9 16.50 -9.76 5.95
C ASN A 9 16.14 -10.76 7.06
N PHE A 10 15.07 -11.52 6.86
CA PHE A 10 14.84 -12.79 7.54
C PHE A 10 15.28 -13.94 6.64
N ILE A 11 16.16 -14.79 7.18
CA ILE A 11 16.53 -16.08 6.59
C ILE A 11 16.30 -17.11 7.69
N GLY A 12 15.34 -18.00 7.49
CA GLY A 12 15.03 -19.03 8.45
C GLY A 12 16.10 -20.13 8.50
N ALA A 13 16.07 -20.85 9.61
CA ALA A 13 17.02 -21.86 10.00
C ALA A 13 16.71 -23.23 9.35
N ALA A 14 17.47 -24.25 9.76
CA ALA A 14 17.12 -25.64 9.45
C ALA A 14 16.03 -26.20 10.37
N SER A 15 15.80 -25.55 11.51
CA SER A 15 14.70 -25.83 12.41
C SER A 15 13.53 -24.91 12.10
N ALA A 16 12.33 -25.29 12.55
CA ALA A 16 11.16 -24.42 12.52
C ALA A 16 11.42 -23.09 13.26
N ASP A 17 11.11 -22.00 12.59
CA ASP A 17 11.10 -20.63 13.09
C ASP A 17 9.68 -20.09 13.21
N THR A 18 9.50 -19.14 14.12
CA THR A 18 8.22 -18.43 14.25
C THR A 18 8.50 -16.94 14.46
N ILE A 19 7.95 -16.12 13.58
CA ILE A 19 8.02 -14.67 13.67
C ILE A 19 6.61 -14.12 13.79
N VAL A 20 6.38 -13.35 14.84
CA VAL A 20 5.13 -12.62 15.03
C VAL A 20 5.45 -11.14 15.22
N GLY A 21 4.88 -10.30 14.35
CA GLY A 21 4.99 -8.85 14.45
C GLY A 21 3.62 -8.20 14.54
N GLU A 22 3.46 -7.25 15.46
CA GLU A 22 2.20 -6.55 15.67
C GLU A 22 2.43 -5.05 15.91
N GLN A 23 1.64 -4.22 15.22
CA GLN A 23 1.48 -2.81 15.54
C GLN A 23 0.00 -2.45 15.49
N LEU A 24 -0.49 -1.83 16.57
CA LEU A 24 -1.90 -1.48 16.73
C LEU A 24 -2.06 0.01 17.01
N ASN A 25 -3.19 0.56 16.56
CA ASN A 25 -3.68 1.89 16.89
C ASN A 25 -2.68 3.00 16.55
N ALA A 26 -2.09 2.92 15.35
CA ALA A 26 -1.20 3.94 14.80
C ALA A 26 -1.74 4.47 13.47
N SER A 27 -1.44 5.72 13.13
CA SER A 27 -1.82 6.29 11.82
C SER A 27 -1.30 5.46 10.65
N VAL A 28 -0.08 4.94 10.79
CA VAL A 28 0.48 3.90 9.93
C VAL A 28 0.97 2.78 10.85
N ALA A 29 0.30 1.64 10.79
CA ALA A 29 0.61 0.46 11.58
C ALA A 29 1.13 -0.65 10.67
N ILE A 30 2.31 -1.18 10.98
CA ILE A 30 2.93 -2.28 10.23
C ILE A 30 3.32 -3.38 11.22
N GLY A 31 2.75 -4.58 11.07
CA GLY A 31 3.05 -5.72 11.94
C GLY A 31 4.50 -6.16 11.81
N ILE A 32 4.90 -6.51 10.59
CA ILE A 32 6.29 -6.80 10.22
C ILE A 32 6.70 -5.87 9.09
N GLU A 33 7.79 -5.11 9.27
CA GLU A 33 8.39 -4.32 8.21
C GLU A 33 9.82 -4.78 7.92
N ILE A 34 10.07 -5.14 6.66
CA ILE A 34 11.41 -5.42 6.15
C ILE A 34 11.75 -4.44 5.01
N LEU A 35 12.78 -3.63 5.25
CA LEU A 35 13.22 -2.52 4.38
C LEU A 35 14.12 -2.99 3.23
N THR A 36 14.16 -2.22 2.16
CA THR A 36 14.88 -2.53 0.90
C THR A 36 16.37 -2.83 1.12
N PRO A 37 16.92 -3.90 0.53
CA PRO A 37 16.34 -4.79 -0.49
C PRO A 37 15.47 -5.96 0.04
N GLY A 38 14.99 -5.87 1.29
CA GLY A 38 14.01 -6.72 1.97
C GLY A 38 13.92 -8.17 1.52
N LEU A 39 14.54 -9.09 2.26
CA LEU A 39 14.38 -10.52 2.04
C LEU A 39 13.61 -11.17 3.20
N ILE A 40 12.53 -11.87 2.86
CA ILE A 40 11.93 -12.92 3.69
C ILE A 40 12.20 -14.23 2.96
N ASN A 41 12.90 -15.15 3.60
CA ASN A 41 13.08 -16.51 3.12
C ASN A 41 13.04 -17.45 4.33
N THR A 42 12.10 -18.38 4.38
CA THR A 42 11.97 -19.32 5.50
C THR A 42 13.07 -20.40 5.43
N GLY A 43 13.52 -20.75 4.23
CA GLY A 43 14.67 -21.63 4.07
C GLY A 43 14.27 -23.10 4.18
N SER A 44 14.69 -23.79 5.24
CA SER A 44 14.54 -25.27 5.33
C SER A 44 13.88 -25.77 6.61
N GLY A 45 13.43 -24.85 7.47
CA GLY A 45 12.55 -25.14 8.60
C GLY A 45 11.10 -25.24 8.13
N LYS A 46 10.20 -25.71 9.00
CA LYS A 46 8.75 -25.55 8.81
C LYS A 46 8.34 -24.28 9.55
N ASP A 47 8.30 -23.17 8.84
CA ASP A 47 8.33 -21.86 9.46
C ASP A 47 6.96 -21.18 9.43
N THR A 48 6.75 -20.26 10.36
CA THR A 48 5.52 -19.49 10.46
C THR A 48 5.84 -18.01 10.64
N ILE A 49 5.29 -17.17 9.77
CA ILE A 49 5.45 -15.72 9.81
C ILE A 49 4.06 -15.07 9.87
N GLU A 50 3.81 -14.30 10.92
CA GLU A 50 2.53 -13.62 11.14
C GLU A 50 2.75 -12.13 11.38
N GLY A 51 2.12 -11.30 10.55
CA GLY A 51 2.16 -9.84 10.69
C GLY A 51 0.77 -9.26 10.85
N THR A 52 0.56 -8.46 11.89
CA THR A 52 -0.70 -7.74 12.15
C THR A 52 -0.48 -6.23 12.24
N GLY A 53 -1.10 -5.47 11.35
CA GLY A 53 -1.11 -4.00 11.38
C GLY A 53 -2.53 -3.47 11.49
N VAL A 54 -2.83 -2.70 12.53
CA VAL A 54 -4.13 -2.07 12.74
C VAL A 54 -3.97 -0.56 12.87
N GLY A 55 -4.63 0.17 11.96
CA GLY A 55 -4.69 1.63 11.97
C GLY A 55 -5.24 2.21 13.27
N ASN A 56 -5.22 3.53 13.43
CA ASN A 56 -5.95 4.20 14.50
C ASN A 56 -7.31 4.69 14.03
N ILE A 57 -8.25 4.86 14.95
CA ILE A 57 -9.51 5.54 14.63
C ILE A 57 -9.23 7.03 14.39
N GLY A 58 -9.89 7.60 13.38
CA GLY A 58 -9.83 9.02 13.09
C GLY A 58 -10.46 9.86 14.20
N SER A 59 -9.93 11.07 14.43
CA SER A 59 -10.44 11.96 15.48
C SER A 59 -11.85 12.44 15.19
N THR A 60 -12.74 12.43 16.18
CA THR A 60 -14.06 13.07 16.03
C THR A 60 -13.91 14.60 16.01
N GLY A 61 -14.66 15.26 15.12
CA GLY A 61 -14.80 16.70 15.11
C GLY A 61 -15.46 17.22 16.39
N THR A 62 -15.01 18.37 16.89
CA THR A 62 -15.60 19.00 18.07
C THR A 62 -16.93 19.66 17.74
N SER A 63 -17.90 19.54 18.64
CA SER A 63 -19.18 20.25 18.56
C SER A 63 -19.00 21.77 18.66
N GLY A 64 -19.91 22.49 18.01
CA GLY A 64 -20.09 23.94 18.06
C GLY A 64 -19.41 24.73 16.95
N ASN A 65 -18.55 24.08 16.14
CA ASN A 65 -17.89 24.73 15.00
C ASN A 65 -17.92 23.89 13.71
N GLY A 66 -18.71 22.82 13.64
CA GLY A 66 -18.79 22.00 12.43
C GLY A 66 -17.43 21.39 12.03
N ALA A 67 -16.59 21.03 13.01
CA ALA A 67 -15.25 20.54 12.71
C ALA A 67 -15.29 19.19 11.99
N ASN A 68 -14.46 18.98 10.97
CA ASN A 68 -14.42 17.71 10.27
C ASN A 68 -13.83 16.59 11.13
N GLY A 69 -14.29 15.37 10.88
CA GLY A 69 -13.68 14.15 11.38
C GLY A 69 -12.32 13.90 10.72
N GLY A 70 -11.40 13.30 11.46
CA GLY A 70 -10.11 12.85 10.94
C GLY A 70 -10.25 11.50 10.22
N ASN A 71 -9.34 11.22 9.30
CA ASN A 71 -9.33 9.94 8.59
C ASN A 71 -8.86 8.78 9.49
N GLY A 72 -9.36 7.59 9.21
CA GLY A 72 -8.88 6.36 9.81
C GLY A 72 -7.44 6.04 9.38
N GLY A 73 -6.66 5.49 10.30
CA GLY A 73 -5.30 5.05 10.07
C GLY A 73 -5.23 3.80 9.20
N SER A 74 -4.05 3.59 8.62
CA SER A 74 -3.78 2.45 7.75
C SER A 74 -3.07 1.33 8.49
N GLY A 75 -3.45 0.09 8.21
CA GLY A 75 -2.85 -1.12 8.75
C GLY A 75 -2.26 -2.00 7.65
N THR A 76 -1.00 -2.40 7.82
CA THR A 76 -0.30 -3.38 6.98
C THR A 76 0.16 -4.56 7.82
N GLY A 77 -0.23 -5.79 7.47
CA GLY A 77 0.21 -6.97 8.20
C GLY A 77 1.72 -7.20 8.03
N ILE A 78 2.11 -7.48 6.78
CA ILE A 78 3.52 -7.67 6.39
C ILE A 78 3.85 -6.70 5.26
N GLY A 79 4.83 -5.82 5.49
CA GLY A 79 5.43 -4.97 4.47
C GLY A 79 6.83 -5.46 4.14
N ASN A 80 7.04 -5.95 2.91
CA ASN A 80 8.35 -6.38 2.42
C ASN A 80 8.73 -5.63 1.14
N ASN A 81 9.86 -4.92 1.18
CA ASN A 81 10.33 -4.15 0.03
C ASN A 81 11.38 -4.91 -0.81
N GLY A 82 11.09 -6.18 -1.13
CA GLY A 82 11.98 -7.03 -1.92
C GLY A 82 11.42 -8.43 -2.18
N LYS A 83 12.19 -9.47 -1.85
CA LYS A 83 11.82 -10.87 -2.11
C LYS A 83 11.15 -11.49 -0.88
N LEU A 84 10.00 -12.12 -1.10
CA LEU A 84 9.32 -12.98 -0.15
C LEU A 84 9.29 -14.38 -0.74
N ASN A 85 9.94 -15.31 -0.07
CA ASN A 85 9.88 -16.73 -0.34
C ASN A 85 9.34 -17.40 0.93
N ALA A 86 8.43 -18.36 0.78
CA ALA A 86 8.32 -19.41 1.79
C ALA A 86 9.62 -20.22 1.66
N GLY A 87 9.68 -21.48 1.29
CA GLY A 87 10.99 -22.13 1.35
C GLY A 87 11.01 -23.45 0.65
N ASN A 88 11.80 -24.34 1.21
CA ASN A 88 11.95 -25.69 0.70
C ASN A 88 11.10 -26.71 1.50
N GLN A 89 10.32 -26.24 2.48
CA GLN A 89 9.49 -27.05 3.37
C GLN A 89 8.10 -26.43 3.47
N GLU A 90 7.20 -27.09 4.21
CA GLU A 90 5.85 -26.57 4.46
C GLU A 90 5.89 -25.35 5.38
N ASP A 91 5.66 -24.18 4.81
CA ASP A 91 5.70 -22.88 5.49
C ASP A 91 4.33 -22.19 5.47
N THR A 92 4.14 -21.28 6.44
CA THR A 92 2.97 -20.40 6.49
C THR A 92 3.39 -18.95 6.66
N ILE A 93 2.94 -18.09 5.74
CA ILE A 93 3.14 -16.63 5.80
C ILE A 93 1.77 -15.96 5.78
N SER A 94 1.42 -15.27 6.86
CA SER A 94 0.11 -14.66 7.06
C SER A 94 0.23 -13.18 7.41
N GLY A 95 -0.40 -12.31 6.63
CA GLY A 95 -0.46 -10.88 6.88
C GLY A 95 -1.89 -10.40 7.05
N ILE A 96 -2.16 -9.69 8.15
CA ILE A 96 -3.46 -9.05 8.44
C ILE A 96 -3.26 -7.54 8.54
N GLY A 97 -3.88 -6.80 7.64
CA GLY A 97 -3.93 -5.34 7.68
C GLY A 97 -5.34 -4.83 7.83
N THR A 98 -5.58 -4.01 8.84
CA THR A 98 -6.87 -3.38 9.11
C THR A 98 -6.73 -1.86 9.07
N GLY A 99 -7.42 -1.24 8.13
CA GLY A 99 -7.70 0.17 8.16
C GLY A 99 -8.84 0.44 9.14
N GLU A 100 -8.68 1.46 9.98
CA GLU A 100 -9.65 1.76 11.03
C GLU A 100 -10.69 2.79 10.61
N LYS A 101 -11.73 2.96 11.43
CA LYS A 101 -12.81 3.90 11.14
C LYS A 101 -12.31 5.34 11.02
N GLY A 102 -12.87 6.11 10.08
CA GLY A 102 -12.82 7.57 10.12
C GLY A 102 -13.59 8.16 11.31
N GLY A 103 -13.15 9.33 11.76
CA GLY A 103 -13.81 10.10 12.82
C GLY A 103 -15.09 10.74 12.31
N ASN A 104 -16.08 10.91 13.19
CA ASN A 104 -17.30 11.60 12.80
C ASN A 104 -17.06 13.11 12.69
N GLY A 105 -17.84 13.79 11.86
CA GLY A 105 -17.93 15.24 11.85
C GLY A 105 -18.53 15.77 13.15
N GLY A 106 -18.12 16.96 13.56
CA GLY A 106 -18.65 17.69 14.70
C GLY A 106 -19.97 18.36 14.38
N GLU A 107 -20.81 18.52 15.38
CA GLU A 107 -22.09 19.23 15.24
C GLU A 107 -21.86 20.73 15.08
N GLY A 108 -22.70 21.39 14.29
CA GLY A 108 -22.81 22.84 14.21
C GLY A 108 -23.70 23.39 15.32
N ASP A 109 -23.42 24.60 15.80
CA ASP A 109 -24.32 25.36 16.68
C ASP A 109 -25.56 25.87 15.92
N ASP A 110 -26.53 26.47 16.62
CA ASP A 110 -27.74 27.05 16.03
C ASP A 110 -27.41 27.97 14.83
N GLY A 111 -27.79 27.54 13.62
CA GLY A 111 -27.50 28.22 12.37
C GLY A 111 -26.13 27.96 11.72
N GLY A 112 -25.30 27.09 12.32
CA GLY A 112 -24.01 26.62 11.82
C GLY A 112 -24.07 25.29 11.04
N ASP A 113 -22.98 25.01 10.34
CA ASP A 113 -22.86 23.85 9.46
C ASP A 113 -22.32 22.66 10.27
N GLY A 114 -22.80 21.44 9.97
CA GLY A 114 -22.19 20.23 10.52
C GLY A 114 -20.88 19.90 9.80
N GLY A 115 -19.95 19.27 10.51
CA GLY A 115 -18.69 18.83 9.94
C GLY A 115 -18.83 17.58 9.08
N GLU A 116 -17.89 17.38 8.16
CA GLU A 116 -17.81 16.15 7.35
C GLU A 116 -17.23 14.99 8.17
N GLY A 117 -17.67 13.77 7.88
CA GLY A 117 -17.03 12.57 8.40
C GLY A 117 -15.69 12.31 7.70
N GLY A 118 -14.70 11.82 8.45
CA GLY A 118 -13.41 11.42 7.88
C GLY A 118 -13.49 10.08 7.15
N ASP A 119 -12.57 9.83 6.23
CA ASP A 119 -12.57 8.59 5.44
C ASP A 119 -12.12 7.38 6.26
N GLY A 120 -12.58 6.20 5.86
CA GLY A 120 -12.10 4.93 6.39
C GLY A 120 -10.65 4.66 6.02
N GLY A 121 -9.90 4.06 6.94
CA GLY A 121 -8.50 3.72 6.75
C GLY A 121 -8.28 2.57 5.76
N ILE A 122 -7.04 2.39 5.31
CA ILE A 122 -6.65 1.34 4.37
C ILE A 122 -6.13 0.11 5.11
N GLY A 123 -6.61 -1.08 4.78
CA GLY A 123 -6.08 -2.35 5.29
C GLY A 123 -5.37 -3.15 4.21
N THR A 124 -4.10 -3.52 4.42
CA THR A 124 -3.33 -4.36 3.50
C THR A 124 -2.75 -5.59 4.22
N GLY A 125 -3.13 -6.79 3.82
CA GLY A 125 -2.62 -8.01 4.43
C GLY A 125 -1.10 -8.16 4.24
N ILE A 126 -0.70 -8.36 2.98
CA ILE A 126 0.70 -8.45 2.56
C ILE A 126 0.97 -7.41 1.48
N ALA A 127 1.95 -6.55 1.68
CA ALA A 127 2.50 -5.65 0.68
C ALA A 127 3.92 -6.08 0.32
N ASN A 128 4.12 -6.56 -0.90
CA ASN A 128 5.42 -6.99 -1.42
C ASN A 128 5.77 -6.24 -2.71
N SER A 129 6.95 -5.61 -2.76
CA SER A 129 7.33 -4.84 -3.95
C SER A 129 8.14 -5.62 -4.99
N GLY A 130 8.75 -6.75 -4.60
CA GLY A 130 9.57 -7.59 -5.47
C GLY A 130 8.92 -8.93 -5.78
N SER A 131 9.72 -10.01 -5.78
CA SER A 131 9.23 -11.36 -6.09
C SER A 131 8.56 -11.99 -4.87
N LEU A 132 7.37 -12.54 -5.04
CA LEU A 132 6.67 -13.36 -4.06
C LEU A 132 6.61 -14.80 -4.60
N SER A 133 7.18 -15.75 -3.85
CA SER A 133 7.24 -17.17 -4.20
C SER A 133 6.70 -18.01 -3.04
N ALA A 134 5.79 -18.94 -3.33
CA ALA A 134 5.27 -19.82 -2.29
C ALA A 134 6.25 -20.94 -1.90
N GLY A 135 7.26 -21.29 -2.71
CA GLY A 135 8.27 -22.28 -2.31
C GLY A 135 8.14 -23.60 -3.05
N ASP A 136 8.76 -24.65 -2.53
CA ASP A 136 8.90 -25.95 -3.21
C ASP A 136 7.93 -27.04 -2.68
N GLN A 137 7.16 -26.79 -1.61
CA GLN A 137 6.36 -27.83 -0.95
C GLN A 137 4.85 -27.49 -0.86
N GLU A 138 4.18 -27.74 0.27
CA GLU A 138 2.77 -27.36 0.47
C GLU A 138 2.74 -26.13 1.38
N ASP A 139 2.92 -24.98 0.75
CA ASP A 139 3.06 -23.69 1.40
C ASP A 139 1.76 -22.89 1.38
N ILE A 140 1.58 -22.05 2.41
CA ILE A 140 0.45 -21.14 2.52
C ILE A 140 0.95 -19.71 2.62
N ILE A 141 0.56 -18.87 1.65
CA ILE A 141 0.70 -17.42 1.73
C ILE A 141 -0.71 -16.81 1.76
N SER A 142 -1.05 -16.16 2.87
CA SER A 142 -2.36 -15.56 3.11
C SER A 142 -2.25 -14.09 3.45
N GLY A 143 -2.92 -13.24 2.68
CA GLY A 143 -3.04 -11.82 2.97
C GLY A 143 -4.51 -11.43 3.18
N ILE A 144 -4.83 -10.82 4.31
CA ILE A 144 -6.16 -10.29 4.63
C ILE A 144 -6.06 -8.78 4.82
N GLY A 145 -6.71 -8.02 3.94
CA GLY A 145 -6.84 -6.57 4.06
C GLY A 145 -8.29 -6.16 4.29
N THR A 146 -8.56 -5.43 5.37
CA THR A 146 -9.89 -4.88 5.67
C THR A 146 -9.82 -3.36 5.71
N GLY A 147 -10.56 -2.68 4.84
CA GLY A 147 -10.72 -1.23 4.88
C GLY A 147 -11.66 -0.79 5.99
N GLY A 148 -11.40 0.38 6.55
CA GLY A 148 -12.18 0.97 7.63
C GLY A 148 -13.49 1.57 7.15
N LYS A 149 -14.48 1.72 8.04
CA LYS A 149 -15.71 2.46 7.71
C LYS A 149 -15.43 3.96 7.67
N GLY A 150 -16.02 4.69 6.73
CA GLY A 150 -16.11 6.15 6.79
C GLY A 150 -16.81 6.65 8.07
N GLY A 151 -16.39 7.82 8.53
CA GLY A 151 -17.01 8.57 9.62
C GLY A 151 -18.34 9.15 9.21
N ASP A 152 -19.28 9.27 10.15
CA ASP A 152 -20.58 9.87 9.85
C ASP A 152 -20.45 11.41 9.88
N GLY A 153 -21.23 12.12 9.05
CA GLY A 153 -21.29 13.59 9.10
C GLY A 153 -21.91 14.10 10.41
N GLY A 154 -21.57 15.32 10.83
CA GLY A 154 -22.16 15.98 12.00
C GLY A 154 -23.50 16.66 11.69
N PHE A 155 -24.34 16.98 12.66
CA PHE A 155 -25.63 17.66 12.39
C PHE A 155 -25.45 19.19 12.30
N GLY A 156 -26.21 19.88 11.43
CA GLY A 156 -26.28 21.35 11.37
C GLY A 156 -27.58 21.82 10.72
N GLU A 157 -28.08 23.00 11.08
CA GLU A 157 -29.40 23.48 10.64
C GLU A 157 -29.44 23.97 9.18
N LYS A 158 -28.27 24.27 8.60
CA LYS A 158 -28.18 25.10 7.39
C LYS A 158 -27.57 24.41 6.18
N TYR A 159 -26.69 23.43 6.36
CA TYR A 159 -26.03 22.70 5.28
C TYR A 159 -25.98 21.19 5.52
N ARG A 160 -25.98 20.46 4.40
CA ARG A 160 -25.91 19.00 4.36
C ARG A 160 -24.54 18.53 4.81
N SER A 161 -24.50 17.70 5.84
CA SER A 161 -23.25 17.07 6.25
C SER A 161 -23.02 15.76 5.53
N ILE A 162 -21.79 15.57 5.07
CA ILE A 162 -21.39 14.47 4.21
C ILE A 162 -20.64 13.44 5.06
N GLY A 163 -20.95 12.16 4.87
CA GLY A 163 -20.18 11.07 5.47
C GLY A 163 -18.80 10.93 4.80
N GLY A 164 -17.88 10.23 5.43
CA GLY A 164 -16.61 9.85 4.81
C GLY A 164 -16.76 8.66 3.88
N ASP A 165 -15.82 8.50 2.96
CA ASP A 165 -15.74 7.34 2.07
C ASP A 165 -15.29 6.08 2.84
N GLY A 166 -15.67 4.91 2.35
CA GLY A 166 -15.19 3.65 2.88
C GLY A 166 -13.72 3.39 2.52
N GLY A 167 -12.97 2.81 3.45
CA GLY A 167 -11.56 2.47 3.26
C GLY A 167 -11.36 1.26 2.34
N THR A 168 -10.20 1.18 1.68
CA THR A 168 -9.85 0.04 0.82
C THR A 168 -9.24 -1.10 1.63
N GLY A 169 -9.66 -2.33 1.36
CA GLY A 169 -9.04 -3.54 1.88
C GLY A 169 -8.36 -4.33 0.78
N THR A 170 -7.05 -4.55 0.86
CA THR A 170 -6.26 -5.35 -0.09
C THR A 170 -5.65 -6.56 0.59
N GLY A 171 -5.96 -7.77 0.13
CA GLY A 171 -5.39 -9.00 0.69
C GLY A 171 -3.88 -9.08 0.47
N ILE A 172 -3.47 -9.21 -0.79
CA ILE A 172 -2.07 -9.23 -1.21
C ILE A 172 -1.86 -8.17 -2.28
N ALA A 173 -0.95 -7.23 -2.04
CA ALA A 173 -0.44 -6.30 -3.04
C ALA A 173 0.98 -6.73 -3.43
N ASN A 174 1.17 -7.18 -4.67
CA ASN A 174 2.48 -7.58 -5.18
C ASN A 174 2.81 -6.83 -6.48
N SER A 175 3.82 -5.96 -6.49
CA SER A 175 4.20 -5.25 -7.72
C SER A 175 5.23 -5.99 -8.59
N GLY A 176 5.89 -7.01 -8.06
CA GLY A 176 6.85 -7.81 -8.82
C GLY A 176 6.29 -9.13 -9.34
N GLU A 177 7.15 -10.14 -9.38
CA GLU A 177 6.80 -11.49 -9.81
C GLU A 177 5.98 -12.20 -8.74
N LEU A 178 5.00 -12.98 -9.17
CA LEU A 178 4.21 -13.86 -8.32
C LEU A 178 4.43 -15.28 -8.85
N ASN A 179 5.08 -16.12 -8.06
CA ASN A 179 5.34 -17.51 -8.40
C ASN A 179 4.66 -18.41 -7.37
N ALA A 180 3.81 -19.31 -7.85
CA ALA A 180 3.22 -20.33 -6.98
C ALA A 180 4.26 -21.36 -6.53
N GLY A 181 5.44 -21.42 -7.15
CA GLY A 181 6.49 -22.36 -6.80
C GLY A 181 6.19 -23.79 -7.22
N ASP A 182 7.00 -24.72 -6.74
CA ASP A 182 6.80 -26.15 -6.94
C ASP A 182 5.95 -26.71 -5.77
N GLY A 183 5.14 -27.73 -6.01
CA GLY A 183 4.29 -28.33 -4.97
C GLY A 183 2.83 -27.85 -4.95
N LYS A 184 2.14 -28.06 -3.83
CA LYS A 184 0.67 -27.86 -3.70
C LYS A 184 0.37 -26.57 -2.94
N ASN A 185 0.88 -25.48 -3.47
CA ASN A 185 0.86 -24.20 -2.78
C ASN A 185 -0.49 -23.49 -2.83
N THR A 186 -0.75 -22.71 -1.78
CA THR A 186 -1.95 -21.90 -1.63
C THR A 186 -1.55 -20.44 -1.44
N ILE A 187 -1.86 -19.59 -2.42
CA ILE A 187 -1.75 -18.13 -2.31
C ILE A 187 -3.15 -17.54 -2.29
N ILE A 188 -3.53 -16.92 -1.17
CA ILE A 188 -4.86 -16.36 -0.97
C ILE A 188 -4.73 -14.89 -0.56
N GLY A 189 -5.32 -14.01 -1.36
CA GLY A 189 -5.55 -12.63 -0.96
C GLY A 189 -7.04 -12.39 -0.75
N THR A 190 -7.42 -11.93 0.45
CA THR A 190 -8.78 -11.52 0.79
C THR A 190 -8.79 -10.02 1.07
N GLY A 191 -9.44 -9.24 0.20
CA GLY A 191 -9.67 -7.83 0.42
C GLY A 191 -11.14 -7.56 0.71
N LYS A 192 -11.40 -6.81 1.78
CA LYS A 192 -12.75 -6.36 2.15
C LYS A 192 -12.76 -4.84 2.26
N GLY A 193 -13.52 -4.17 1.40
CA GLY A 193 -13.74 -2.73 1.50
C GLY A 193 -14.55 -2.36 2.74
N GLY A 194 -14.36 -1.13 3.22
CA GLY A 194 -15.17 -0.54 4.27
C GLY A 194 -16.47 0.04 3.73
N ASN A 195 -17.44 0.28 4.61
CA ASN A 195 -18.67 1.00 4.22
C ASN A 195 -18.42 2.51 4.30
N SER A 196 -19.16 3.30 3.51
CA SER A 196 -19.18 4.75 3.71
C SER A 196 -19.83 5.13 5.04
N GLY A 197 -19.56 6.37 5.46
CA GLY A 197 -20.25 7.03 6.56
C GLY A 197 -21.64 7.51 6.15
N ALA A 198 -22.53 7.64 7.12
CA ALA A 198 -23.84 8.22 6.89
C ALA A 198 -23.74 9.76 6.81
N GLY A 199 -24.38 10.35 5.81
CA GLY A 199 -24.75 11.75 5.83
C GLY A 199 -26.02 11.94 6.66
N VAL A 200 -26.07 13.02 7.45
CA VAL A 200 -27.23 13.38 8.28
C VAL A 200 -28.02 14.47 7.58
N ASP A 201 -28.77 14.05 6.56
CA ASP A 201 -29.99 14.70 6.07
C ASP A 201 -30.50 13.95 4.83
N SER A 202 -31.78 14.12 4.49
CA SER A 202 -32.45 13.48 3.34
C SER A 202 -31.91 13.93 1.96
N GLY A 203 -30.85 14.74 1.94
CA GLY A 203 -30.09 15.09 0.74
C GLY A 203 -28.58 14.89 0.87
N GLY A 204 -28.07 14.27 1.94
CA GLY A 204 -26.65 13.94 2.06
C GLY A 204 -26.21 13.06 0.89
N GLU A 205 -25.12 13.43 0.21
CA GLU A 205 -24.60 12.64 -0.91
C GLU A 205 -24.14 11.28 -0.39
N ALA A 206 -24.62 10.21 -1.04
CA ALA A 206 -24.12 8.87 -0.77
C ALA A 206 -22.64 8.84 -1.17
N ARG A 207 -21.79 8.56 -0.20
CA ARG A 207 -20.36 8.38 -0.40
C ARG A 207 -20.04 6.95 -0.75
N ASP A 208 -18.93 6.77 -1.44
CA ASP A 208 -18.61 5.49 -2.03
C ASP A 208 -18.18 4.50 -0.95
N GLY A 209 -18.67 3.27 -1.08
CA GLY A 209 -18.10 2.16 -0.34
C GLY A 209 -16.65 1.95 -0.74
N GLY A 210 -15.85 1.47 0.21
CA GLY A 210 -14.48 1.09 -0.04
C GLY A 210 -14.36 -0.12 -0.94
N SER A 211 -13.22 -0.25 -1.60
CA SER A 211 -12.93 -1.38 -2.49
C SER A 211 -12.34 -2.56 -1.72
N GLY A 212 -12.78 -3.78 -2.06
CA GLY A 212 -12.16 -5.03 -1.61
C GLY A 212 -11.36 -5.66 -2.75
N ILE A 213 -10.04 -5.76 -2.58
CA ILE A 213 -9.13 -6.31 -3.59
C ILE A 213 -8.46 -7.57 -3.04
N GLY A 214 -8.71 -8.72 -3.65
CA GLY A 214 -8.09 -9.99 -3.22
C GLY A 214 -6.58 -9.98 -3.40
N ILE A 215 -6.13 -10.14 -4.64
CA ILE A 215 -4.72 -10.04 -5.04
C ILE A 215 -4.58 -8.93 -6.07
N ALA A 216 -3.77 -7.91 -5.77
CA ALA A 216 -3.41 -6.84 -6.67
C ALA A 216 -2.02 -7.09 -7.24
N LYS A 217 -1.91 -7.15 -8.58
CA LYS A 217 -0.62 -7.13 -9.27
C LYS A 217 -0.43 -5.80 -9.97
N THR A 218 0.44 -4.95 -9.45
CA THR A 218 0.77 -3.67 -10.08
C THR A 218 1.98 -3.90 -10.97
N MET A 219 1.78 -4.06 -12.28
CA MET A 219 2.92 -4.07 -13.20
C MET A 219 3.54 -2.68 -13.17
N GLU A 220 4.75 -2.53 -12.63
CA GLU A 220 5.52 -1.33 -12.93
C GLU A 220 5.63 -1.26 -14.46
N THR A 221 5.05 -0.21 -15.05
CA THR A 221 5.31 0.07 -16.45
C THR A 221 6.84 0.19 -16.57
N PRO A 222 7.53 -0.67 -17.34
CA PRO A 222 8.94 -0.44 -17.59
C PRO A 222 8.99 0.95 -18.20
N LEU A 223 9.74 1.86 -17.56
CA LEU A 223 10.04 3.18 -18.13
C LEU A 223 10.34 2.95 -19.62
N ALA A 224 9.39 3.41 -20.44
CA ALA A 224 9.29 3.03 -21.82
C ALA A 224 10.64 3.24 -22.50
N PHE A 225 11.15 2.20 -23.16
CA PHE A 225 11.77 2.28 -24.47
C PHE A 225 12.30 3.68 -24.84
N LEU A 226 13.39 4.11 -24.19
CA LEU A 226 14.30 5.03 -24.87
C LEU A 226 14.95 4.19 -25.96
N PRO A 227 14.73 4.47 -27.25
CA PRO A 227 15.35 3.70 -28.32
C PRO A 227 16.86 3.68 -28.10
N LEU A 228 17.43 2.48 -28.18
CA LEU A 228 18.86 2.19 -28.03
C LEU A 228 19.77 3.08 -28.91
N ALA A 229 19.19 3.76 -29.90
CA ALA A 229 19.83 4.74 -30.77
C ALA A 229 20.43 5.96 -30.05
N LEU A 230 20.02 6.29 -28.81
CA LEU A 230 20.62 7.40 -28.06
C LEU A 230 21.73 7.00 -27.06
N ARG A 231 22.01 5.69 -26.87
CA ARG A 231 23.04 5.26 -25.89
C ARG A 231 24.45 5.11 -26.46
N ASN A 232 24.63 5.32 -27.78
CA ASN A 232 25.92 5.19 -28.47
C ASN A 232 26.37 6.48 -29.19
N LEU A 233 25.97 7.67 -28.72
CA LEU A 233 26.75 8.87 -29.04
C LEU A 233 27.96 8.92 -28.10
N SER A 234 28.99 8.15 -28.45
CA SER A 234 30.34 8.42 -28.01
C SER A 234 30.65 9.87 -28.38
N LEU A 235 30.69 10.71 -27.36
CA LEU A 235 31.12 12.10 -27.44
C LEU A 235 32.62 12.13 -27.81
N GLN A 236 32.95 11.82 -29.07
CA GLN A 236 34.21 12.19 -29.70
C GLN A 236 34.06 13.64 -30.15
N ILE A 237 34.29 14.57 -29.23
CA ILE A 237 34.61 15.96 -29.56
C ILE A 237 35.99 15.93 -30.22
N ALA A 238 36.02 15.77 -31.54
CA ALA A 238 37.18 16.06 -32.35
C ALA A 238 37.10 17.55 -32.74
N LEU A 239 37.89 18.37 -32.04
CA LEU A 239 38.21 19.73 -32.46
C LEU A 239 38.98 19.67 -33.79
N PHE A 240 38.37 20.15 -34.86
CA PHE A 240 39.12 20.54 -36.07
C PHE A 240 38.96 22.05 -36.31
N PRO A 241 40.06 22.73 -36.69
CA PRO A 241 40.16 24.18 -36.67
C PRO A 241 39.45 24.86 -37.85
N THR A 242 39.03 26.08 -37.59
CA THR A 242 38.51 27.09 -38.50
C THR A 242 39.46 27.40 -39.65
N ALA A 243 39.02 27.16 -40.90
CA ALA A 243 39.45 27.92 -42.07
C ALA A 243 38.52 27.68 -43.27
N LEU A 244 37.62 28.63 -43.54
CA LEU A 244 37.19 28.91 -44.91
C LEU A 244 36.66 30.34 -44.95
N TRP A 245 37.29 31.20 -45.74
CA TRP A 245 36.63 32.19 -46.61
C TRP A 245 37.70 32.88 -47.46
N GLN A 246 37.84 32.43 -48.70
CA GLN A 246 38.40 33.25 -49.77
C GLN A 246 37.58 32.96 -51.03
N THR A 247 36.61 33.83 -51.30
CA THR A 247 35.83 33.86 -52.53
C THR A 247 36.61 34.67 -53.57
N GLY A 248 37.09 33.99 -54.61
CA GLY A 248 37.62 34.63 -55.82
C GLY A 248 36.47 35.04 -56.74
N HIS A 249 36.39 36.33 -57.02
CA HIS A 249 35.63 36.89 -58.14
C HIS A 249 36.52 36.88 -59.39
N GLU A 250 36.10 36.20 -60.45
CA GLU A 250 36.59 36.44 -61.82
C GLU A 250 35.36 36.77 -62.69
N PHE A 251 35.26 38.02 -63.12
CA PHE A 251 34.40 38.45 -64.22
C PHE A 251 35.28 38.69 -65.44
N VAL A 252 35.01 37.96 -66.52
CA VAL A 252 35.57 38.19 -67.84
C VAL A 252 34.77 39.30 -68.52
N LYS A 253 35.38 40.48 -68.67
CA LYS A 253 35.58 41.24 -69.92
C LYS A 253 36.25 42.58 -69.63
#